data_AF-A0A7J4L9Z2-F1
#
_entry.id   AF-A0A7J4L9Z2-F1
#
_cell.length_a   1.000
_cell.length_b   1.000
_cell.length_c   1.000
_cell.angle_alpha   90.00
_cell.angle_beta   90.00
_cell.angle_gamma   90.00
#
_symmetry.space_group_name_H-M   'P 1'
#
loop_
_entity.id
_entity.type
_entity.pdbx_description
1 polymer ?
#
loop_
_entity_poly.entity_id
_entity_poly.type
_entity_poly.pdbx_seq_one_letter_code
_entity_poly.pdbx_strand_id
1 'polypeptide(L)'
;MSSYPSPFDKFFLQRVSISDGDLKNYKRWWHIDYLKGYMDIIGFLSSKTDKKMECIVANFLSDKFDGIKGFGCLDCSCYTHLHYSPVRIKVLTALVDIHNLLRSYN
;
A
#
# COMPACT_ATOMS: atom_id res chain seq x y z
N MET A 1 31.62 -0.90 18.21
CA MET A 1 31.38 0.04 17.11
C MET A 1 30.23 -0.48 16.27
N SER A 2 29.21 0.36 16.18
CA SER A 2 27.89 0.19 15.54
C SER A 2 27.90 -0.52 14.19
N SER A 3 27.36 -1.75 14.14
CA SER A 3 26.89 -2.39 12.91
C SER A 3 25.36 -2.26 12.87
N TYR A 4 24.86 -1.05 12.68
CA TYR A 4 23.45 -0.86 12.31
C TYR A 4 23.29 -1.29 10.84
N PRO A 5 22.45 -2.28 10.53
CA PRO A 5 22.18 -2.64 9.15
C PRO A 5 21.47 -1.47 8.44
N SER A 6 21.85 -1.27 7.19
CA SER A 6 21.32 -0.26 6.29
C SER A 6 19.77 -0.29 6.29
N PRO A 7 19.07 0.86 6.34
CA PRO A 7 17.60 0.93 6.31
C PRO A 7 16.96 0.26 5.08
N PHE A 8 17.75 -0.04 4.05
CA PHE A 8 17.30 -0.65 2.82
C PHE A 8 17.17 -2.18 2.88
N ASP A 9 17.73 -2.85 3.90
CA ASP A 9 17.78 -4.32 3.97
C ASP A 9 16.45 -4.99 4.41
N LYS A 10 15.40 -4.20 4.68
CA LYS A 10 14.08 -4.71 5.09
C LYS A 10 12.92 -4.32 4.17
N PHE A 11 13.21 -3.88 2.94
CA PHE A 11 12.19 -3.86 1.88
C PHE A 11 12.13 -5.24 1.23
N PHE A 12 11.38 -6.16 1.82
CA PHE A 12 10.99 -7.40 1.15
C PHE A 12 10.00 -7.06 0.03
N LEU A 13 10.52 -6.57 -1.10
CA LEU A 13 9.82 -6.65 -2.39
C LEU A 13 9.93 -8.11 -2.84
N GLN A 14 9.24 -9.00 -2.13
CA GLN A 14 9.09 -10.37 -2.61
C GLN A 14 8.23 -10.27 -3.87
N ARG A 15 8.83 -10.62 -5.01
CA ARG A 15 8.11 -10.81 -6.26
C ARG A 15 7.12 -11.94 -6.00
N VAL A 16 5.85 -11.60 -5.78
CA VAL A 16 4.80 -12.60 -5.64
C VAL A 16 4.49 -13.08 -7.04
N SER A 17 4.89 -14.30 -7.37
CA SER A 17 4.39 -15.00 -8.55
C SER A 17 2.91 -15.29 -8.30
N ILE A 18 2.02 -14.45 -8.83
CA ILE A 18 0.59 -14.75 -8.80
C ILE A 18 0.41 -15.89 -9.80
N SER A 19 0.16 -17.10 -9.32
CA SER A 19 -0.22 -18.20 -10.21
C SER A 19 -1.54 -17.83 -10.89
N ASP A 20 -1.59 -17.93 -12.22
CA ASP A 20 -2.74 -17.69 -13.10
C ASP A 20 -3.90 -18.70 -12.88
N GLY A 21 -4.24 -18.98 -11.63
CA GLY A 21 -5.35 -19.84 -11.25
C GLY A 21 -6.67 -19.14 -11.50
N ASP A 22 -7.29 -19.46 -12.63
CA ASP A 22 -8.70 -19.27 -12.99
C ASP A 22 -9.39 -18.03 -12.37
N LEU A 23 -9.01 -16.85 -12.87
CA LEU A 23 -9.70 -15.57 -12.61
C LEU A 23 -11.21 -15.60 -12.92
N LYS A 24 -11.70 -16.64 -13.62
CA LYS A 24 -13.12 -16.82 -13.98
C LYS A 24 -14.03 -17.15 -12.79
N ASN A 25 -13.52 -17.70 -11.69
CA ASN A 25 -14.34 -18.14 -10.54
C ASN A 25 -13.91 -17.55 -9.19
N TYR A 26 -12.94 -16.64 -9.16
CA TYR A 26 -12.57 -15.96 -7.92
C TYR A 26 -13.70 -15.01 -7.52
N LYS A 27 -14.38 -15.35 -6.43
CA LYS A 27 -15.41 -14.50 -5.84
C LYS A 27 -14.70 -13.21 -5.41
N ARG A 28 -15.12 -12.06 -5.95
CA ARG A 28 -14.51 -10.75 -5.70
C ARG A 28 -15.20 -10.12 -4.50
N TRP A 29 -14.53 -10.10 -3.35
CA TRP A 29 -15.11 -9.60 -2.08
C TRP A 29 -14.58 -8.20 -1.78
N TRP A 30 -13.38 -7.88 -2.25
CA TRP A 30 -12.72 -6.61 -1.97
C TRP A 30 -12.55 -5.79 -3.24
N HIS A 31 -12.59 -4.46 -3.13
CA HIS A 31 -12.39 -3.56 -4.26
C HIS A 31 -11.07 -3.81 -5.01
N ILE A 32 -10.01 -4.24 -4.31
CA ILE A 32 -8.71 -4.57 -4.91
C ILE A 32 -8.71 -5.88 -5.71
N ASP A 33 -9.62 -6.81 -5.45
CA ASP A 33 -9.71 -8.08 -6.22
C ASP A 33 -10.09 -7.82 -7.68
N TYR A 34 -10.83 -6.74 -7.95
CA TYR A 34 -11.14 -6.31 -9.32
C TYR A 34 -9.91 -5.78 -10.08
N LEU A 35 -8.87 -5.35 -9.37
CA LEU A 35 -7.66 -4.78 -9.96
C LEU A 35 -6.58 -5.83 -10.22
N LYS A 36 -6.60 -6.97 -9.51
CA LYS A 36 -5.56 -8.02 -9.60
C LYS A 36 -5.25 -8.50 -11.02
N GLY A 37 -6.25 -8.59 -11.90
CA GLY A 37 -6.06 -9.03 -13.29
C GLY A 37 -5.45 -7.96 -14.21
N TYR A 38 -5.27 -6.73 -13.71
CA TYR A 38 -4.83 -5.56 -14.48
C TYR A 38 -3.57 -4.91 -13.89
N MET A 39 -2.95 -5.52 -12.88
CA MET A 39 -1.79 -4.95 -12.19
C MET A 39 -0.78 -6.01 -11.76
N ASP A 40 0.50 -5.64 -11.79
CA ASP A 40 1.56 -6.41 -11.14
C ASP A 40 1.76 -5.94 -9.70
N ILE A 41 1.81 -6.88 -8.76
CA ILE A 41 2.16 -6.57 -7.36
C ILE A 41 3.68 -6.47 -7.26
N ILE A 42 4.19 -5.26 -7.04
CA ILE A 42 5.63 -5.00 -6.89
C ILE A 42 6.10 -5.28 -5.45
N GLY A 43 5.19 -5.14 -4.46
CA GLY A 43 5.44 -5.42 -3.06
C GLY A 43 4.29 -4.96 -2.16
N PHE A 44 4.43 -5.18 -0.85
CA PHE A 44 3.45 -4.73 0.15
C PHE A 44 4.16 -4.29 1.44
N LEU A 45 3.51 -3.41 2.19
CA LEU A 45 3.92 -2.99 3.51
C LEU A 45 2.84 -3.42 4.51
N SER A 46 3.24 -4.09 5.58
CA SER A 46 2.31 -4.57 6.62
C SER A 46 2.85 -4.19 7.99
N SER A 47 1.97 -3.74 8.87
CA SER A 47 2.27 -3.43 10.26
C SER A 47 1.12 -3.91 11.14
N LYS A 48 1.45 -4.46 12.30
CA LYS A 48 0.46 -4.86 13.30
C LYS A 48 0.13 -3.63 14.14
N THR A 49 -1.05 -3.06 13.96
CA THR A 49 -1.47 -1.84 14.66
C THR A 49 -2.85 -2.02 15.26
N ASP A 50 -3.05 -1.56 16.50
CA ASP A 50 -4.36 -1.56 17.16
C ASP A 50 -5.22 -0.32 16.79
N LYS A 51 -4.62 0.63 16.04
CA LYS A 51 -5.24 1.90 15.63
C LYS A 51 -5.69 1.85 14.16
N LYS A 52 -6.61 2.76 13.78
CA LYS A 52 -7.06 2.98 12.38
C LYS A 52 -5.95 3.62 11.52
N MET A 53 -4.83 2.92 11.38
CA MET A 53 -3.65 3.43 10.69
C MET A 53 -3.88 3.60 9.18
N GLU A 54 -4.83 2.86 8.64
CA GLU A 54 -5.27 2.97 7.26
C GLU A 54 -5.71 4.40 6.88
N CYS A 55 -6.55 5.05 7.70
CA CYS A 55 -7.00 6.42 7.45
C CYS A 55 -5.85 7.44 7.59
N ILE A 56 -4.92 7.20 8.51
CA ILE A 56 -3.73 8.05 8.70
C ILE A 56 -2.86 7.99 7.44
N VAL A 57 -2.62 6.79 6.91
CA VAL A 57 -1.85 6.58 5.68
C VAL A 57 -2.57 7.20 4.47
N ALA A 58 -3.89 7.00 4.34
CA ALA A 58 -4.66 7.57 3.24
C ALA A 58 -4.64 9.11 3.22
N ASN A 59 -4.79 9.74 4.38
CA ASN A 59 -4.69 11.20 4.49
C ASN A 59 -3.27 11.69 4.15
N PHE A 60 -2.23 11.03 4.67
CA PHE A 60 -0.84 11.36 4.34
C PHE A 60 -0.54 11.25 2.84
N LEU A 61 -1.12 10.26 2.17
CA LEU A 61 -0.97 10.08 0.72
C LEU A 61 -1.80 11.08 -0.09
N SER A 62 -2.95 11.51 0.42
CA SER A 62 -3.83 12.49 -0.25
C SER A 62 -3.13 13.83 -0.50
N ASP A 63 -2.18 14.22 0.35
CA ASP A 63 -1.38 15.44 0.17
C ASP A 63 -0.33 15.32 -0.95
N LYS A 64 0.00 14.09 -1.36
CA LYS A 64 1.12 13.79 -2.27
C LYS A 64 0.70 13.24 -3.63
N PHE A 65 -0.49 12.64 -3.71
CA PHE A 65 -0.92 11.87 -4.86
C PHE A 65 -2.40 12.06 -5.16
N ASP A 66 -2.71 12.06 -6.46
CA ASP A 66 -4.07 11.90 -6.93
C ASP A 66 -4.60 10.50 -6.59
N GLY A 67 -5.93 10.38 -6.57
CA GLY A 67 -6.60 9.12 -6.32
C GLY A 67 -8.04 9.09 -6.78
N ILE A 68 -8.62 7.89 -6.76
CA ILE A 68 -9.98 7.65 -7.24
C ILE A 68 -10.95 7.96 -6.10
N LYS A 69 -11.65 9.10 -6.19
CA LYS A 69 -12.59 9.56 -5.16
C LYS A 69 -13.55 8.45 -4.71
N GLY A 70 -13.63 8.22 -3.40
CA GLY A 70 -14.54 7.28 -2.77
C GLY A 70 -14.11 5.81 -2.82
N PHE A 71 -12.96 5.49 -3.44
CA PHE A 71 -12.49 4.11 -3.49
C PHE A 71 -12.06 3.63 -2.09
N GLY A 72 -12.71 2.58 -1.58
CA GLY A 72 -12.36 1.99 -0.27
C GLY A 72 -12.80 2.80 0.95
N CYS A 73 -13.63 3.84 0.80
CA CYS A 73 -14.01 4.74 1.88
C CYS A 73 -15.41 4.47 2.47
N LEU A 74 -15.85 3.20 2.55
CA LEU A 74 -17.25 2.90 2.91
C LEU A 74 -17.58 3.27 4.38
N ASP A 75 -16.61 3.15 5.28
CA ASP A 75 -16.75 3.33 6.72
C ASP A 75 -15.91 4.51 7.27
N CYS A 76 -15.40 5.37 6.38
CA CYS A 76 -14.56 6.51 6.73
C CYS A 76 -14.83 7.72 5.83
N SER A 77 -14.39 8.91 6.26
CA SER A 77 -14.53 10.15 5.50
C SER A 77 -13.32 10.48 4.62
N CYS A 78 -12.45 9.50 4.33
CA CYS A 78 -11.27 9.70 3.50
C CYS A 78 -11.67 10.08 2.07
N TYR A 79 -10.84 10.87 1.39
CA TYR A 79 -11.06 11.18 -0.03
C TYR A 79 -10.98 9.91 -0.91
N THR A 80 -10.00 9.05 -0.64
CA THR A 80 -9.75 7.77 -1.31
C THR A 80 -8.80 6.92 -0.46
N HIS A 81 -8.87 5.60 -0.58
CA HIS A 81 -7.84 4.65 -0.10
C HIS A 81 -6.97 4.10 -1.25
N LEU A 82 -7.23 4.54 -2.49
CA LEU A 82 -6.45 4.19 -3.66
C LEU A 82 -5.85 5.45 -4.31
N HIS A 83 -4.53 5.54 -4.24
CA HIS A 83 -3.71 6.60 -4.79
C HIS A 83 -2.87 6.09 -5.95
N TYR A 84 -2.54 6.95 -6.92
CA TYR A 84 -1.70 6.60 -8.05
C TYR A 84 -0.74 7.73 -8.43
N SER A 85 0.31 7.35 -9.15
CA SER A 85 1.29 8.27 -9.71
C SER A 85 1.89 7.67 -10.98
N PRO A 86 2.03 8.45 -12.07
CA PRO A 86 2.79 8.00 -13.23
C PRO A 86 4.30 7.91 -12.93
N VAL A 87 4.75 8.58 -11.86
CA VAL A 87 6.16 8.63 -11.45
C VAL A 87 6.43 7.58 -10.38
N ARG A 88 7.04 6.45 -10.78
CA ARG A 88 7.36 5.31 -9.91
C ARG A 88 8.19 5.68 -8.69
N ILE A 89 9.20 6.54 -8.84
CA ILE A 89 10.09 6.90 -7.73
C ILE A 89 9.34 7.63 -6.60
N LYS A 90 8.34 8.46 -6.93
CA LYS A 90 7.51 9.12 -5.91
C LYS A 90 6.76 8.09 -5.05
N VAL A 91 6.23 7.04 -5.67
CA VAL A 91 5.54 5.95 -4.95
C VAL A 91 6.50 5.24 -4.00
N LEU A 92 7.70 4.90 -4.48
CA LEU A 92 8.71 4.23 -3.66
C LEU A 92 9.15 5.10 -2.47
N THR A 93 9.38 6.39 -2.68
CA THR A 93 9.71 7.34 -1.60
C THR A 93 8.57 7.43 -0.58
N ALA A 94 7.31 7.50 -1.03
CA ALA A 94 6.17 7.53 -0.13
C ALA A 94 6.02 6.25 0.70
N LEU A 95 6.36 5.08 0.15
CA LEU A 95 6.39 3.83 0.91
C LEU A 95 7.44 3.86 2.03
N VAL A 96 8.61 4.46 1.77
CA VAL A 96 9.65 4.67 2.80
C VAL A 96 9.12 5.61 3.89
N ASP A 97 8.49 6.72 3.51
CA ASP A 97 7.92 7.67 4.45
C ASP A 97 6.84 7.02 5.34
N ILE A 98 5.94 6.24 4.73
CA ILE A 98 4.89 5.51 5.45
C ILE A 98 5.51 4.48 6.39
N HIS A 99 6.53 3.75 5.96
CA HIS A 99 7.21 2.80 6.83
C HIS A 99 7.80 3.48 8.07
N ASN A 100 8.46 4.62 7.90
CA ASN A 100 8.98 5.40 9.02
C ASN A 100 7.86 5.92 9.92
N LEU A 101 6.75 6.39 9.32
CA LEU A 101 5.56 6.80 10.06
C LEU A 101 4.99 5.62 10.87
N LEU A 102 4.81 4.45 10.27
CA LEU A 102 4.28 3.26 10.96
C LEU A 102 5.15 2.85 12.15
N ARG A 103 6.48 3.00 12.03
CA ARG A 103 7.41 2.70 13.11
C ARG A 103 7.35 3.70 14.27
N SER A 104 6.86 4.92 14.08
CA SER A 104 6.73 5.88 15.19
C SER A 104 5.50 5.61 16.07
N TYR A 105 4.58 4.75 15.63
CA TYR A 105 3.36 4.38 16.37
C TYR A 105 3.47 3.03 17.10
N ASN A 106 4.56 2.30 16.90
CA ASN A 106 4.90 1.03 17.55
C ASN A 106 6.02 1.25 18.57
#